data_AF-A0A922N0J8-F1
#
_entry.id   AF-A0A922N0J8-F1
#
_cell.length_a   1.000
_cell.length_b   1.000
_cell.length_c   1.000
_cell.angle_alpha   90.00
_cell.angle_beta   90.00
_cell.angle_gamma   90.00
#
_symmetry.space_group_name_H-M   'P 1'
#
loop_
_entity.id
_entity.type
_entity.pdbx_description
1 polymer ?
#
loop_
_entity_poly.entity_id
_entity_poly.type
_entity_poly.pdbx_seq_one_letter_code
_entity_poly.pdbx_strand_id
1 'polypeptide(L)'
;MADTLLAARGQDPPPQPVGKNWMSRFIQSQPELRTSGDPIAIVAWFKLVEETRQTYGVLDQDIYNFDETGFAMGVAATSKVVTSSNRVSRAVVVQLGNR
;
A
#
# COMPACT_ATOMS: atom_id res chain seq x y z
N MET A 1 -1.18 -19.67 10.65
CA MET A 1 -1.55 -18.26 10.37
C MET A 1 -2.99 -18.15 9.87
N ALA A 2 -3.36 -18.69 8.71
CA ALA A 2 -4.74 -18.61 8.21
C ALA A 2 -5.77 -19.24 9.17
N ASP A 3 -5.53 -20.46 9.67
CA ASP A 3 -6.39 -21.10 10.68
C ASP A 3 -6.43 -20.32 11.99
N THR A 4 -5.30 -19.70 12.37
CA THR A 4 -5.17 -18.88 13.58
C THR A 4 -6.07 -17.65 13.50
N LEU A 5 -6.07 -16.96 12.34
CA LEU A 5 -6.94 -15.81 12.08
C LEU A 5 -8.41 -16.22 12.01
N LEU A 6 -8.70 -17.41 11.49
CA LEU A 6 -10.06 -17.94 11.41
C LEU A 6 -10.59 -18.27 12.81
N ALA A 7 -9.80 -18.93 13.65
CA ALA A 7 -10.14 -19.26 15.03
C ALA A 7 -10.37 -18.00 15.89
N ALA A 8 -9.60 -16.93 15.66
CA ALA A 8 -9.76 -15.66 16.37
C ALA A 8 -11.09 -14.93 16.10
N ARG A 9 -11.89 -15.37 15.11
CA ARG A 9 -13.21 -14.77 14.81
C ARG A 9 -14.30 -15.12 15.82
N GLY A 10 -14.03 -15.99 16.80
CA GLY A 10 -14.91 -16.23 17.94
C GLY A 10 -16.28 -16.82 17.60
N GLN A 11 -16.36 -17.63 16.54
CA GLN A 11 -17.60 -18.30 16.15
C GLN A 11 -17.82 -19.55 17.03
N ASP A 12 -19.08 -19.79 17.43
CA ASP A 12 -19.52 -21.01 18.09
C ASP A 12 -20.60 -21.70 17.24
N PRO A 13 -20.35 -22.91 16.69
CA PRO A 13 -19.14 -23.72 16.83
C PRO A 13 -17.91 -23.12 16.10
N PRO A 14 -16.68 -23.54 16.46
CA PRO A 14 -15.46 -23.06 15.83
C PRO A 14 -15.49 -23.25 14.30
N PRO A 15 -14.97 -22.29 13.53
CA PRO A 15 -14.94 -22.43 12.08
C PRO A 15 -14.10 -23.63 11.66
N GLN A 16 -14.51 -24.29 10.57
CA GLN A 16 -13.73 -25.40 10.02
C GLN A 16 -12.35 -24.90 9.53
N PRO A 17 -11.26 -25.65 9.78
CA PRO A 17 -9.93 -25.30 9.29
C PRO A 17 -9.90 -25.10 7.78
N VAL A 18 -9.01 -24.24 7.29
CA VAL A 18 -8.83 -24.06 5.86
C VAL A 18 -8.30 -25.34 5.21
N GLY A 19 -8.94 -25.78 4.13
CA GLY A 19 -8.53 -27.00 3.41
C GLY A 19 -7.13 -26.87 2.80
N LYS A 20 -6.40 -27.99 2.64
CA LYS A 20 -5.01 -28.01 2.14
C LYS A 20 -4.78 -27.20 0.85
N ASN A 21 -5.78 -27.13 -0.03
CA ASN A 21 -5.70 -26.43 -1.32
C ASN A 21 -6.30 -25.02 -1.30
N TRP A 22 -6.60 -24.45 -0.13
CA TRP A 22 -7.31 -23.16 0.00
C TRP A 22 -6.56 -22.03 -0.71
N MET A 23 -5.24 -21.94 -0.55
CA MET A 23 -4.42 -20.87 -1.12
C MET A 23 -4.44 -20.90 -2.65
N SER A 24 -4.23 -22.09 -3.23
CA SER A 24 -4.28 -22.28 -4.69
C SER A 24 -5.64 -21.94 -5.27
N ARG A 25 -6.73 -22.35 -4.60
CA ARG A 25 -8.11 -22.02 -5.01
C ARG A 25 -8.39 -20.52 -4.89
N PHE A 26 -7.92 -19.88 -3.83
CA PHE A 26 -8.06 -18.44 -3.61
C PHE A 26 -7.38 -17.64 -4.73
N ILE A 27 -6.12 -17.94 -5.03
CA ILE A 27 -5.37 -17.31 -6.14
C ILE A 27 -6.07 -17.57 -7.48
N GLN A 28 -6.55 -18.79 -7.73
CA GLN A 28 -7.27 -19.12 -8.97
C GLN A 28 -8.57 -18.31 -9.12
N SER A 29 -9.29 -18.08 -8.01
CA SER A 29 -10.54 -17.32 -7.99
C SER A 29 -10.37 -15.82 -8.11
N GLN A 30 -9.16 -15.30 -7.89
CA GLN A 30 -8.85 -13.87 -7.92
C GLN A 30 -7.89 -13.58 -9.08
N PRO A 31 -8.40 -13.29 -10.29
CA PRO A 31 -7.56 -13.06 -11.47
C PRO A 31 -6.59 -11.88 -11.30
N GLU A 32 -6.93 -10.89 -10.47
CA GLU A 32 -6.06 -9.76 -10.11
C GLU A 32 -4.80 -10.19 -9.34
N LEU A 33 -4.88 -11.29 -8.59
CA LEU A 33 -3.74 -11.84 -7.84
C LEU A 33 -2.83 -12.71 -8.71
N ARG A 34 -3.20 -12.97 -9.98
CA ARG A 34 -2.37 -13.76 -10.90
C ARG A 34 -1.18 -12.96 -11.43
N THR A 35 -1.25 -11.63 -11.39
CA THR A 35 -0.10 -10.73 -11.53
C THR A 35 0.60 -10.55 -10.19
N SER A 36 0.86 -11.64 -9.48
CA SER A 36 1.81 -11.63 -8.37
C SER A 36 3.13 -11.10 -8.91
N GLY A 37 3.74 -10.13 -8.21
CA GLY A 37 4.99 -9.52 -8.63
C GLY A 37 6.06 -10.56 -8.98
N ASP A 38 7.07 -10.15 -9.76
CA ASP A 38 8.16 -11.02 -10.18
C ASP A 38 8.78 -11.73 -8.95
N PRO A 39 8.72 -13.07 -8.87
CA PRO A 39 9.28 -13.83 -7.74
C PRO A 39 10.74 -13.48 -7.47
N ILE A 40 11.53 -13.16 -8.51
CA ILE A 40 12.92 -12.76 -8.38
C ILE A 40 13.02 -11.42 -7.68
N ALA A 41 12.20 -10.44 -8.10
CA ALA A 41 12.16 -9.12 -7.48
C ALA A 41 11.71 -9.17 -6.01
N ILE A 42 10.73 -10.03 -5.68
CA ILE A 42 10.26 -10.22 -4.30
C ILE A 42 11.39 -10.77 -3.42
N VAL A 43 12.08 -11.83 -3.87
CA VAL A 43 13.20 -12.41 -3.13
C VAL A 43 14.35 -11.42 -2.98
N ALA A 44 14.69 -10.69 -4.04
CA ALA A 44 15.72 -9.66 -4.01
C ALA A 44 15.39 -8.54 -3.01
N TRP A 45 14.13 -8.10 -2.95
CA TRP A 45 13.67 -7.10 -2.01
C TRP A 45 13.84 -7.55 -0.55
N PHE A 46 13.39 -8.76 -0.21
CA PHE A 46 13.55 -9.29 1.16
C PHE A 46 15.03 -9.45 1.54
N LYS A 47 15.90 -9.87 0.62
CA LYS A 47 17.34 -9.95 0.86
C LYS A 47 17.94 -8.59 1.17
N LEU A 48 17.58 -7.56 0.39
CA LEU A 48 18.04 -6.20 0.60
C LEU A 48 17.59 -5.63 1.96
N VAL A 49 16.35 -5.89 2.35
CA VAL A 49 15.81 -5.47 3.66
C VAL A 49 16.62 -6.11 4.79
N GLU A 50 16.89 -7.41 4.72
CA GLU A 50 17.66 -8.13 5.73
C GLU A 50 19.10 -7.61 5.84
N GLU A 51 19.78 -7.40 4.71
CA GLU A 51 21.14 -6.84 4.66
C GLU A 51 21.18 -5.43 5.25
N THR A 52 20.18 -4.61 4.96
CA THR A 52 20.05 -3.24 5.50
C THR A 52 19.83 -3.30 7.02
N ARG A 53 18.93 -4.17 7.49
CA ARG A 53 18.68 -4.36 8.92
C ARG A 53 19.96 -4.71 9.68
N GLN A 54 20.75 -5.64 9.14
CA GLN A 54 22.02 -6.06 9.74
C GLN A 54 23.09 -4.96 9.70
N THR A 55 23.21 -4.25 8.57
CA THR A 55 24.22 -3.19 8.38
C THR A 55 24.04 -2.05 9.38
N TYR A 56 22.78 -1.66 9.64
CA TYR A 56 22.45 -0.54 10.52
C TYR A 56 22.03 -0.96 11.93
N GLY A 57 22.02 -2.26 12.23
CA GLY A 57 21.62 -2.77 13.54
C GLY A 57 20.17 -2.45 13.92
N VAL A 58 19.26 -2.41 12.95
CA VAL A 58 17.84 -2.12 13.19
C VAL A 58 17.21 -3.29 13.94
N LEU A 59 16.64 -3.02 15.11
CA LEU A 59 15.98 -4.03 15.92
C LEU A 59 14.58 -4.34 15.38
N ASP A 60 14.07 -5.54 15.62
CA ASP A 60 12.74 -5.94 15.15
C ASP A 60 11.62 -5.05 15.70
N GLN A 61 11.80 -4.49 16.91
CA GLN A 61 10.86 -3.54 17.52
C GLN A 61 10.84 -2.17 16.82
N ASP A 62 11.87 -1.85 16.04
CA ASP A 62 12.03 -0.58 15.33
C ASP A 62 11.61 -0.70 13.85
N ILE A 63 11.03 -1.85 13.46
CA ILE A 63 10.46 -2.07 12.13
C ILE A 63 8.97 -1.74 12.16
N TYR A 64 8.59 -0.66 11.47
CA TYR A 64 7.21 -0.23 11.32
C TYR A 64 6.72 -0.55 9.90
N ASN A 65 5.52 -1.11 9.78
CA ASN A 65 4.87 -1.24 8.48
C ASN A 65 4.47 0.16 7.99
N PHE A 66 4.81 0.49 6.75
CA PHE A 66 4.32 1.69 6.09
C PHE A 66 2.91 1.42 5.52
N ASP A 67 1.96 1.05 6.38
CA ASP A 67 0.57 0.73 6.03
C ASP A 67 -0.41 1.89 6.31
N GLU A 68 0.11 3.03 6.77
CA GLU A 68 -0.67 4.25 6.99
C GLU A 68 -1.05 4.91 5.65
N THR A 69 -2.04 4.33 4.97
CA THR A 69 -2.78 5.00 3.89
C THR A 69 -3.83 5.94 4.51
N GLY A 70 -3.38 6.87 5.34
CA GLY A 70 -4.21 7.85 6.05
C GLY A 70 -4.13 9.22 5.39
N PHE A 71 -4.93 9.43 4.35
CA PHE A 71 -4.99 10.64 3.51
C PHE A 71 -3.73 10.94 2.68
N ALA A 72 -3.94 11.19 1.38
CA ALA A 72 -2.91 11.75 0.52
C ALA A 72 -2.50 13.13 1.05
N MET A 73 -1.41 13.18 1.82
CA MET A 73 -0.72 14.41 2.20
C MET A 73 -0.11 15.02 0.94
N GLY A 74 -0.93 15.76 0.19
CA GLY A 74 -0.52 16.49 -0.99
C GLY A 74 -0.45 15.61 -2.24
N VAL A 75 -1.59 15.47 -2.92
CA VAL A 75 -1.54 15.31 -4.38
C VAL A 75 -0.99 16.63 -4.93
N ALA A 76 0.32 16.69 -5.16
CA ALA A 76 0.92 17.80 -5.90
C ALA A 76 0.51 17.68 -7.37
N ALA A 77 -0.73 18.08 -7.67
CA ALA A 77 -1.20 18.21 -9.04
C ALA A 77 -0.46 19.38 -9.71
N THR A 78 0.17 19.14 -10.86
CA THR A 78 0.88 20.15 -11.64
C THR A 78 -0.11 21.22 -12.13
N SER A 79 -0.28 22.30 -11.37
CA SER A 79 -1.12 23.43 -11.77
C SER A 79 -0.29 24.38 -12.64
N LYS A 80 -0.66 24.55 -13.92
CA LYS A 80 -0.10 25.60 -14.78
C LYS A 80 -0.67 26.96 -14.36
N VAL A 81 0.17 27.85 -13.85
CA VAL A 81 -0.18 29.24 -13.57
C VAL A 81 0.17 30.09 -14.78
N VAL A 82 -0.83 30.70 -15.42
CA VAL A 82 -0.64 31.64 -16.53
C VAL A 82 -0.84 33.06 -15.99
N THR A 83 0.25 33.83 -15.87
CA THR A 83 0.18 35.24 -15.50
C THR A 83 0.36 36.13 -16.72
N SER A 84 -0.59 37.03 -16.98
CA SER A 84 -0.43 38.10 -17.98
C SER A 84 0.30 39.30 -17.36
N SER A 85 1.38 39.79 -17.96
CA SER A 85 2.20 40.88 -17.37
C SER A 85 1.62 42.29 -17.48
N ASN A 86 0.49 42.48 -18.18
CA ASN A 86 -0.10 43.80 -18.41
C ASN A 86 -1.53 43.89 -17.86
N ARG A 87 -1.67 44.10 -16.54
CA ARG A 87 -2.86 44.71 -15.94
C ARG A 87 -2.46 45.64 -14.80
N VAL A 88 -2.43 46.94 -15.11
CA VAL A 88 -2.45 47.99 -14.10
C VAL A 88 -3.86 48.01 -13.51
N SER A 89 -3.95 47.81 -12.19
CA SER A 89 -5.14 47.81 -11.34
C SER A 89 -6.06 46.58 -11.42
N ARG A 90 -6.08 45.86 -10.29
CA ARG A 90 -7.01 44.80 -9.83
C ARG A 90 -6.63 43.35 -10.17
N ALA A 91 -6.12 42.65 -9.16
CA ALA A 91 -5.96 41.21 -9.18
C ALA A 91 -7.33 40.52 -9.31
N VAL A 92 -7.50 39.68 -10.33
CA VAL A 92 -8.64 38.77 -10.43
C VAL A 92 -8.19 37.44 -9.84
N VAL A 93 -8.69 37.10 -8.67
CA VAL A 93 -8.57 35.75 -8.11
C VAL A 93 -9.55 34.87 -8.88
N VAL A 94 -9.05 34.12 -9.85
CA VAL A 94 -9.83 33.04 -10.48
C VAL A 94 -9.54 31.77 -9.69
N GLN A 95 -10.48 31.36 -8.84
CA GLN A 95 -10.46 30.03 -8.24
C GLN A 95 -10.71 29.01 -9.35
N LEU A 96 -9.73 28.16 -9.65
CA LEU A 96 -10.00 26.95 -10.41
C LEU A 96 -10.80 26.01 -9.50
N GLY A 97 -12.06 25.78 -9.85
CA GLY A 97 -12.88 24.77 -9.21
C GLY A 97 -12.31 23.38 -9.47
N ASN A 98 -12.29 22.55 -8.43
CA ASN A 98 -11.91 21.13 -8.50
C ASN A 98 -12.76 20.41 -9.55
N ARG A 99 -12.11 19.74 -10.48
CA ARG A 99 -12.70 18.67 -11.27
C ARG A 99 -11.99 17.37 -10.94
#